data_AF-A0A1Q2TW30-F1
#
_entry.id   AF-A0A1Q2TW30-F1
#
_cell.length_a   1.000
_cell.length_b   1.000
_cell.length_c   1.000
_cell.angle_alpha   90.00
_cell.angle_beta   90.00
_cell.angle_gamma   90.00
#
_symmetry.space_group_name_H-M   'P 1'
#
loop_
_entity.id
_entity.type
_entity.pdbx_description
1 polymer ?
#
loop_
_entity_poly.entity_id
_entity_poly.type
_entity_poly.pdbx_seq_one_letter_code
_entity_poly.pdbx_strand_id
1 'polypeptide(L)'
;MIGHQSESNSSQDMFNFPQPLKFLAIATILGSTMVACGGTSQTEAPQSQGAAEQTQSTKPVSLTLVSYAVTRSAYEKIIPLFAESWKEQTGQTVTIEQSYGGSGSQTRAVIDGLQADIVALALASDINQIEAAGLIEPGWETEAPNNSILTTSVIAIVPRDPNLQITKWTDLADKNLAVITANPKTSGGARWNFLGLWGAIAQTGGTEAEARAFVTKIYQNAPILPKDARGSSDVFYQQGQGDVLLNYENEVVLANLQGENQPYIIPTDYNISIDNPVAVVDKTVDDRNTRAVAEAFVEFLYTPEAQKIFAEVGFRSVDPTIAAAFSEQYPPIENLVTIEDFGGWDQVQPEFFGDGGIFDQIFQQ
;
A
#
# COMPACT_ATOMS: atom_id res chain seq x y z
N MET A 1 -50.41 -39.90 -5.29
CA MET A 1 -50.19 -38.48 -5.64
C MET A 1 -48.71 -38.40 -6.02
N ILE A 2 -48.32 -38.70 -7.26
CA ILE A 2 -48.41 -37.92 -8.52
C ILE A 2 -47.55 -36.64 -8.49
N GLY A 3 -46.62 -36.57 -9.48
CA GLY A 3 -45.84 -35.42 -9.94
C GLY A 3 -44.40 -35.42 -9.41
N HIS A 4 -43.32 -35.83 -10.08
CA HIS A 4 -42.88 -35.89 -11.50
C HIS A 4 -42.37 -34.57 -12.10
N GLN A 5 -41.19 -34.70 -12.74
CA GLN A 5 -40.46 -33.79 -13.65
C GLN A 5 -39.54 -32.73 -13.03
N SER A 6 -38.41 -32.35 -13.62
CA SER A 6 -37.52 -32.91 -14.67
C SER A 6 -36.27 -32.01 -14.77
N GLU A 7 -35.21 -32.58 -15.31
CA GLU A 7 -33.95 -32.00 -15.81
C GLU A 7 -34.00 -30.57 -16.39
N SER A 8 -32.90 -29.81 -16.26
CA SER A 8 -32.09 -29.44 -17.43
C SER A 8 -30.73 -28.86 -17.05
N ASN A 9 -29.75 -29.28 -17.85
CA ASN A 9 -28.37 -28.82 -17.95
C ASN A 9 -28.33 -27.69 -18.99
N SER A 10 -27.58 -26.60 -18.80
CA SER A 10 -26.75 -25.96 -19.84
C SER A 10 -26.20 -24.59 -19.41
N SER A 11 -24.89 -24.47 -19.64
CA SER A 11 -24.18 -23.39 -20.32
C SER A 11 -24.25 -21.95 -19.80
N GLN A 12 -23.03 -21.44 -19.56
CA GLN A 12 -22.52 -20.11 -19.97
C GLN A 12 -23.49 -18.93 -19.88
N ASP A 13 -23.17 -18.00 -18.99
CA ASP A 13 -23.31 -16.59 -19.33
C ASP A 13 -22.16 -15.77 -18.73
N MET A 14 -21.42 -15.17 -19.65
CA MET A 14 -20.49 -14.06 -19.44
C MET A 14 -21.30 -12.81 -19.06
N PHE A 15 -20.87 -12.09 -18.02
CA PHE A 15 -21.27 -10.71 -17.77
C PHE A 15 -20.01 -9.98 -17.30
N ASN A 16 -19.29 -9.23 -18.14
CA ASN A 16 -19.63 -7.95 -18.78
C ASN A 16 -19.96 -6.87 -17.74
N PHE A 17 -18.93 -6.19 -17.24
CA PHE A 17 -19.07 -4.94 -16.48
C PHE A 17 -18.93 -3.73 -17.41
N PRO A 18 -19.70 -2.64 -17.16
CA PRO A 18 -19.81 -1.52 -18.09
C PRO A 18 -18.65 -0.53 -17.94
N GLN A 19 -18.13 -0.05 -19.07
CA GLN A 19 -17.32 1.17 -19.10
C GLN A 19 -18.21 2.42 -19.06
N PRO A 20 -17.80 3.52 -18.40
CA PRO A 20 -18.44 4.80 -18.59
C PRO A 20 -17.89 5.49 -19.86
N LEU A 21 -18.75 5.59 -20.87
CA LEU A 21 -18.58 6.46 -22.04
C LEU A 21 -18.54 7.94 -21.59
N LYS A 22 -17.43 8.64 -21.80
CA LYS A 22 -17.42 10.11 -21.82
C LYS A 22 -17.87 10.59 -23.20
N PHE A 23 -19.07 11.15 -23.26
CA PHE A 23 -19.61 11.89 -24.39
C PHE A 23 -18.80 13.18 -24.63
N LEU A 24 -18.36 13.41 -25.87
CA LEU A 24 -17.98 14.75 -26.32
C LEU A 24 -18.94 15.19 -27.44
N ALA A 25 -19.61 16.31 -27.19
CA ALA A 25 -20.66 16.89 -27.99
C ALA A 25 -20.12 17.50 -29.30
N ILE A 26 -20.78 17.20 -30.43
CA ILE A 26 -20.55 17.86 -31.72
C ILE A 26 -21.56 19.01 -31.83
N ALA A 27 -21.03 20.25 -31.87
CA ALA A 27 -21.81 21.45 -32.14
C ALA A 27 -22.14 21.56 -33.64
N THR A 28 -23.43 21.64 -33.95
CA THR A 28 -23.96 21.90 -35.30
C THR A 28 -23.92 23.39 -35.62
N ILE A 29 -23.16 23.78 -36.64
CA ILE A 29 -23.27 25.10 -37.28
C ILE A 29 -24.00 24.94 -38.62
N LEU A 30 -25.18 25.58 -38.69
CA LEU A 30 -25.98 25.79 -39.89
C LEU A 30 -25.44 26.99 -40.65
N GLY A 31 -25.15 26.85 -41.95
CA GLY A 31 -24.75 27.97 -42.82
C GLY A 31 -24.95 27.67 -44.30
N SER A 32 -25.78 28.47 -44.95
CA SER A 32 -26.41 28.25 -46.25
C SER A 32 -25.56 28.71 -47.46
N THR A 33 -25.58 27.89 -48.52
CA THR A 33 -25.58 28.17 -49.99
C THR A 33 -24.78 29.35 -50.58
N MET A 34 -23.92 29.03 -51.56
CA MET A 34 -23.98 29.64 -52.92
C MET A 34 -23.36 28.72 -53.98
N VAL A 35 -24.06 28.62 -55.12
CA VAL A 35 -23.74 27.82 -56.30
C VAL A 35 -22.81 28.61 -57.24
N ALA A 36 -21.75 27.98 -57.74
CA ALA A 36 -21.02 28.42 -58.94
C ALA A 36 -20.51 27.20 -59.72
N CYS A 37 -20.84 27.16 -61.01
CA CYS A 37 -20.58 26.08 -61.95
C CYS A 37 -19.13 26.01 -62.43
N GLY A 38 -18.64 24.79 -62.70
CA GLY A 38 -17.59 24.56 -63.70
C GLY A 38 -16.66 23.39 -63.42
N GLY A 39 -16.65 22.38 -64.31
CA GLY A 39 -15.49 21.50 -64.49
C GLY A 39 -15.68 20.02 -64.14
N THR A 40 -16.06 19.24 -65.14
CA THR A 40 -15.66 17.85 -65.45
C THR A 40 -14.82 17.04 -64.45
N SER A 41 -15.38 15.85 -64.13
CA SER A 41 -14.72 14.53 -64.08
C SER A 41 -14.26 13.95 -62.74
N GLN A 42 -14.74 12.73 -62.53
CA GLN A 42 -14.28 11.63 -61.67
C GLN A 42 -14.82 11.53 -60.24
N THR A 43 -15.49 10.40 -60.07
CA THR A 43 -16.06 9.79 -58.88
C THR A 43 -14.95 9.34 -57.94
N GLU A 44 -14.92 9.85 -56.72
CA GLU A 44 -14.24 9.21 -55.59
C GLU A 44 -15.22 9.02 -54.44
N ALA A 45 -15.29 7.78 -53.94
CA ALA A 45 -16.10 7.39 -52.80
C ALA A 45 -15.53 8.03 -51.51
N PRO A 46 -16.36 8.34 -50.50
CA PRO A 46 -15.86 8.88 -49.25
C PRO A 46 -15.04 7.81 -48.51
N GLN A 47 -13.74 8.08 -48.32
CA GLN A 47 -12.90 7.33 -47.41
C GLN A 47 -13.42 7.50 -45.98
N SER A 48 -13.82 6.38 -45.39
CA SER A 48 -14.03 6.24 -43.95
C SER A 48 -12.71 6.56 -43.24
N GLN A 49 -12.70 7.61 -42.43
CA GLN A 49 -11.63 7.86 -41.46
C GLN A 49 -11.59 6.68 -40.49
N GLY A 50 -10.57 5.84 -40.61
CA GLY A 50 -10.28 4.79 -39.64
C GLY A 50 -9.98 5.43 -38.29
N ALA A 51 -10.63 4.94 -37.25
CA ALA A 51 -10.21 5.19 -35.88
C ALA A 51 -8.73 4.82 -35.75
N ALA A 52 -7.92 5.73 -35.23
CA ALA A 52 -6.53 5.44 -34.93
C ALA A 52 -6.49 4.34 -33.85
N GLU A 53 -6.22 3.10 -34.26
CA GLU A 53 -5.75 2.07 -33.34
C GLU A 53 -4.46 2.60 -32.72
N GLN A 54 -4.50 2.91 -31.43
CA GLN A 54 -3.29 3.11 -30.64
C GLN A 54 -2.50 1.80 -30.71
N THR A 55 -1.47 1.79 -31.54
CA THR A 55 -0.57 0.66 -31.68
C THR A 55 0.26 0.57 -30.39
N GLN A 56 -0.22 -0.24 -29.45
CA GLN A 56 0.51 -0.56 -28.22
C GLN A 56 1.88 -1.14 -28.59
N SER A 57 2.93 -0.60 -27.98
CA SER A 57 4.30 -0.99 -28.31
C SER A 57 4.55 -2.44 -27.89
N THR A 58 4.98 -3.29 -28.81
CA THR A 58 5.41 -4.67 -28.49
C THR A 58 6.86 -4.73 -28.00
N LYS A 59 7.55 -3.59 -27.88
CA LYS A 59 8.93 -3.53 -27.40
C LYS A 59 8.97 -3.87 -25.91
N PRO A 60 9.92 -4.73 -25.48
CA PRO A 60 10.11 -5.01 -24.06
C PRO A 60 10.29 -3.73 -23.25
N VAL A 61 9.68 -3.69 -22.08
CA VAL A 61 9.71 -2.55 -21.16
C VAL A 61 10.15 -3.02 -19.78
N SER A 62 10.91 -2.17 -19.09
CA SER A 62 11.34 -2.41 -17.72
C SER A 62 10.77 -1.30 -16.83
N LEU A 63 10.15 -1.70 -15.73
CA LEU A 63 9.71 -0.82 -14.65
C LEU A 63 10.60 -1.01 -13.42
N THR A 64 10.61 -0.03 -12.54
CA THR A 64 11.24 -0.06 -11.23
C THR A 64 10.18 0.19 -10.16
N LEU A 65 9.90 -0.82 -9.36
CA LEU A 65 9.07 -0.75 -8.17
C LEU A 65 9.95 -0.48 -6.95
N VAL A 66 9.72 0.65 -6.29
CA VAL A 66 10.33 0.99 -5.00
C VAL A 66 9.29 0.75 -3.92
N SER A 67 9.55 -0.21 -3.03
CA SER A 67 8.62 -0.55 -1.95
C SER A 67 9.31 -0.70 -0.60
N TYR A 68 8.53 -0.84 0.48
CA TYR A 68 9.04 -0.92 1.84
C TYR A 68 9.36 -2.37 2.27
N ALA A 69 10.07 -2.52 3.38
CA ALA A 69 10.83 -3.73 3.75
C ALA A 69 10.04 -5.05 3.80
N VAL A 70 8.71 -5.01 3.91
CA VAL A 70 7.88 -6.17 4.29
C VAL A 70 6.94 -6.64 3.17
N THR A 71 7.03 -6.06 1.97
CA THR A 71 6.10 -6.36 0.85
C THR A 71 6.62 -7.38 -0.15
N ARG A 72 7.90 -7.75 -0.05
CA ARG A 72 8.58 -8.61 -1.03
C ARG A 72 7.86 -9.95 -1.28
N SER A 73 7.32 -10.58 -0.23
CA SER A 73 6.61 -11.85 -0.33
C SER A 73 5.34 -11.77 -1.21
N ALA A 74 4.68 -10.61 -1.23
CA ALA A 74 3.52 -10.38 -2.10
C ALA A 74 3.97 -10.15 -3.54
N TYR A 75 4.91 -9.23 -3.75
CA TYR A 75 5.35 -8.85 -5.09
C TYR A 75 6.07 -9.97 -5.86
N GLU A 76 6.79 -10.86 -5.17
CA GLU A 76 7.37 -12.07 -5.81
C GLU A 76 6.32 -12.99 -6.43
N LYS A 77 5.07 -12.95 -5.94
CA LYS A 77 3.94 -13.71 -6.48
C LYS A 77 3.13 -12.90 -7.50
N ILE A 78 2.94 -11.60 -7.26
CA ILE A 78 2.09 -10.73 -8.08
C ILE A 78 2.77 -10.34 -9.40
N ILE A 79 4.07 -9.99 -9.37
CA ILE A 79 4.78 -9.48 -10.56
C ILE A 79 4.76 -10.47 -11.73
N PRO A 80 5.01 -11.80 -11.53
CA PRO A 80 4.90 -12.77 -12.61
C PRO A 80 3.50 -12.83 -13.23
N LEU A 81 2.44 -12.77 -12.42
CA LEU A 81 1.05 -12.81 -12.89
C LEU A 81 0.71 -11.58 -13.72
N PHE A 82 1.12 -10.40 -13.28
CA PHE A 82 0.96 -9.18 -14.08
C PHE A 82 1.72 -9.27 -15.40
N ALA A 83 2.98 -9.71 -15.37
CA ALA A 83 3.80 -9.79 -16.58
C ALA A 83 3.22 -10.77 -17.61
N GLU A 84 2.67 -11.89 -17.16
CA GLU A 84 1.94 -12.85 -18.01
C GLU A 84 0.67 -12.22 -18.57
N SER A 85 -0.19 -11.67 -17.71
CA SER A 85 -1.45 -11.03 -18.10
C SER A 85 -1.24 -9.88 -19.09
N TRP A 86 -0.25 -9.03 -18.85
CA TRP A 86 0.08 -7.91 -19.73
C TRP A 86 0.57 -8.40 -21.10
N LYS A 87 1.40 -9.45 -21.13
CA LYS A 87 1.90 -10.02 -22.38
C LYS A 87 0.79 -10.68 -23.18
N GLU A 88 -0.15 -11.37 -22.53
CA GLU A 88 -1.33 -11.95 -23.19
C GLU A 88 -2.22 -10.87 -23.82
N GLN A 89 -2.43 -9.75 -23.11
CA GLN A 89 -3.30 -8.67 -23.55
C GLN A 89 -2.67 -7.80 -24.65
N THR A 90 -1.38 -7.51 -24.55
CA THR A 90 -0.71 -6.47 -25.37
C THR A 90 0.37 -7.01 -26.30
N GLY A 91 0.82 -8.25 -26.09
CA GLY A 91 2.00 -8.81 -26.75
C GLY A 91 3.34 -8.22 -26.27
N GLN A 92 3.32 -7.29 -25.31
CA GLN A 92 4.51 -6.63 -24.77
C GLN A 92 5.09 -7.43 -23.59
N THR A 93 6.40 -7.64 -23.58
CA THR A 93 7.09 -8.23 -22.41
C THR A 93 7.42 -7.14 -21.39
N VAL A 94 7.06 -7.35 -20.12
CA VAL A 94 7.41 -6.46 -19.00
C VAL A 94 8.38 -7.16 -18.06
N THR A 95 9.32 -6.40 -17.51
CA THR A 95 10.15 -6.81 -16.36
C THR A 95 10.06 -5.74 -15.29
N ILE A 96 9.89 -6.13 -14.02
CA ILE A 96 9.78 -5.20 -12.90
C ILE A 96 10.96 -5.43 -11.96
N GLU A 97 11.91 -4.49 -12.00
CA GLU A 97 13.00 -4.40 -11.04
C GLU A 97 12.46 -3.89 -9.71
N GLN A 98 13.01 -4.39 -8.60
CA GLN A 98 12.45 -4.17 -7.27
C GLN A 98 13.52 -3.64 -6.32
N SER A 99 13.15 -2.67 -5.49
CA SER A 99 13.96 -2.16 -4.40
C SER A 99 13.15 -2.15 -3.11
N TYR A 100 13.69 -2.74 -2.05
CA TYR A 100 13.04 -2.86 -0.74
C TYR A 100 13.92 -2.30 0.38
N GLY A 101 13.30 -1.59 1.32
CA GLY A 101 13.99 -1.09 2.52
C GLY A 101 13.04 -0.35 3.47
N GLY A 102 13.57 0.29 4.50
CA GLY A 102 12.77 1.19 5.34
C GLY A 102 12.11 2.28 4.49
N SER A 103 10.79 2.45 4.63
CA SER A 103 9.98 3.34 3.77
C SER A 103 10.56 4.75 3.62
N GLY A 104 10.93 5.41 4.72
CA GLY A 104 11.57 6.73 4.66
C GLY A 104 12.96 6.72 4.00
N SER A 105 13.68 5.60 4.03
CA SER A 105 14.94 5.45 3.28
C SER A 105 14.71 5.30 1.79
N GLN A 106 13.65 4.58 1.40
CA GLN A 106 13.24 4.43 0.00
C GLN A 106 12.74 5.75 -0.58
N THR A 107 11.95 6.51 0.19
CA THR A 107 11.56 7.90 -0.15
C THR A 107 12.77 8.76 -0.47
N ARG A 108 13.77 8.80 0.42
CA ARG A 108 15.00 9.57 0.18
C ARG A 108 15.76 9.08 -1.05
N ALA A 109 15.85 7.77 -1.25
CA ALA A 109 16.53 7.23 -2.44
C ALA A 109 15.87 7.71 -3.75
N VAL A 110 14.54 7.76 -3.80
CA VAL A 110 13.80 8.28 -4.97
C VAL A 110 14.06 9.78 -5.17
N ILE A 111 13.97 10.57 -4.09
CA ILE A 111 14.27 12.02 -4.13
C ILE A 111 15.71 12.27 -4.60
N ASP A 112 16.66 11.45 -4.16
CA ASP A 112 18.09 11.57 -4.49
C ASP A 112 18.46 10.97 -5.86
N GLY A 113 17.49 10.45 -6.62
CA GLY A 113 17.65 10.10 -8.04
C GLY A 113 17.46 8.63 -8.42
N LEU A 114 17.00 7.77 -7.51
CA LEU A 114 16.54 6.42 -7.88
C LEU A 114 15.28 6.56 -8.75
N GLN A 115 15.38 6.18 -10.03
CA GLN A 115 14.30 6.28 -11.00
C GLN A 115 13.23 5.19 -10.79
N ALA A 116 12.37 5.39 -9.79
CA ALA A 116 11.19 4.56 -9.57
C ALA A 116 10.09 4.92 -10.59
N ASP A 117 9.50 3.91 -11.23
CA ASP A 117 8.27 4.10 -12.02
C ASP A 117 7.04 4.09 -11.09
N ILE A 118 7.08 3.25 -10.06
CA ILE A 118 6.03 3.09 -9.05
C ILE A 118 6.66 3.10 -7.67
N VAL A 119 6.01 3.79 -6.74
CA VAL A 119 6.31 3.72 -5.31
C VAL A 119 5.13 3.09 -4.57
N ALA A 120 5.38 2.06 -3.77
CA ALA A 120 4.39 1.45 -2.89
C ALA A 120 4.96 1.43 -1.47
N LEU A 121 4.63 2.44 -0.69
CA LEU A 121 5.33 2.80 0.55
C LEU A 121 4.50 2.48 1.79
N ALA A 122 5.08 2.66 2.97
CA ALA A 122 4.45 2.24 4.22
C ALA A 122 3.36 3.21 4.72
N LEU A 123 3.34 4.46 4.25
CA LEU A 123 2.45 5.53 4.71
C LEU A 123 2.42 6.71 3.72
N ALA A 124 1.34 7.49 3.72
CA ALA A 124 1.11 8.59 2.77
C ALA A 124 2.17 9.70 2.86
N SER A 125 2.61 10.08 4.07
CA SER A 125 3.66 11.10 4.24
C SER A 125 4.97 10.81 3.48
N ASP A 126 5.28 9.54 3.24
CA ASP A 126 6.47 9.14 2.49
C ASP A 126 6.29 9.37 0.97
N ILE A 127 5.07 9.35 0.45
CA ILE A 127 4.73 9.75 -0.93
C ILE A 127 4.61 11.27 -1.02
N ASN A 128 3.99 11.94 -0.04
CA ASN A 128 3.89 13.41 0.00
C ASN A 128 5.27 14.08 -0.05
N GLN A 129 6.31 13.46 0.52
CA GLN A 129 7.68 13.96 0.40
C GLN A 129 8.25 13.87 -1.03
N ILE A 130 7.86 12.85 -1.80
CA ILE A 130 8.24 12.66 -3.20
C ILE A 130 7.48 13.65 -4.10
N GLU A 131 6.20 13.87 -3.82
CA GLU A 131 5.39 14.93 -4.41
C GLU A 131 5.99 16.31 -4.13
N ALA A 132 6.34 16.62 -2.88
CA ALA A 132 6.97 17.88 -2.50
C ALA A 132 8.34 18.10 -3.17
N ALA A 133 9.03 17.02 -3.56
CA ALA A 133 10.26 17.08 -4.36
C ALA A 133 10.00 17.30 -5.87
N GLY A 134 8.74 17.35 -6.30
CA GLY A 134 8.32 17.57 -7.68
C GLY A 134 8.52 16.37 -8.60
N LEU A 135 8.51 15.15 -8.04
CA LEU A 135 8.62 13.90 -8.81
C LEU A 135 7.26 13.26 -9.10
N ILE A 136 6.27 13.54 -8.26
CA ILE A 136 4.86 13.14 -8.37
C ILE A 136 4.03 14.43 -8.43
N GLU A 137 3.00 14.46 -9.26
CA GLU A 137 2.05 15.57 -9.35
C GLU A 137 1.06 15.58 -8.16
N PRO A 138 0.56 16.75 -7.72
CA PRO A 138 -0.41 16.81 -6.63
C PRO A 138 -1.70 16.05 -6.93
N GLY A 139 -2.24 15.36 -5.92
CA GLY A 139 -3.51 14.62 -6.00
C GLY A 139 -3.38 13.13 -6.25
N TRP A 140 -2.16 12.59 -6.13
CA TRP A 140 -1.83 11.17 -6.26
C TRP A 140 -2.75 10.26 -5.44
N GLU A 141 -3.25 10.72 -4.28
CA GLU A 141 -4.15 9.98 -3.41
C GLU A 141 -5.43 9.55 -4.13
N THR A 142 -5.85 10.30 -5.15
CA THR A 142 -7.11 10.04 -5.87
C THR A 142 -6.94 9.28 -7.18
N GLU A 143 -5.71 8.93 -7.54
CA GLU A 143 -5.39 8.32 -8.84
C GLU A 143 -5.61 6.80 -8.86
N ALA A 144 -5.56 6.15 -7.71
CA ALA A 144 -5.89 4.74 -7.54
C ALA A 144 -7.06 4.52 -6.56
N PRO A 145 -7.75 3.36 -6.62
CA PRO A 145 -8.87 3.07 -5.74
C PRO A 145 -8.53 3.20 -4.25
N ASN A 146 -9.56 3.45 -3.43
CA ASN A 146 -9.44 3.50 -1.98
C ASN A 146 -8.42 4.54 -1.47
N ASN A 147 -8.47 5.77 -2.02
CA ASN A 147 -7.50 6.83 -1.72
C ASN A 147 -6.05 6.38 -1.92
N SER A 148 -5.83 5.58 -2.96
CA SER A 148 -4.55 4.97 -3.30
C SER A 148 -3.94 4.11 -2.19
N ILE A 149 -4.75 3.67 -1.23
CA ILE A 149 -4.37 2.68 -0.21
C ILE A 149 -4.55 1.29 -0.79
N LEU A 150 -3.43 0.59 -0.93
CA LEU A 150 -3.34 -0.72 -1.57
C LEU A 150 -3.64 -1.88 -0.61
N THR A 151 -3.12 -1.78 0.60
CA THR A 151 -3.33 -2.74 1.68
C THR A 151 -3.45 -2.00 3.01
N THR A 152 -4.02 -2.69 4.00
CA THR A 152 -3.97 -2.24 5.39
C THR A 152 -3.27 -3.28 6.26
N SER A 153 -2.89 -2.87 7.46
CA SER A 153 -2.43 -3.75 8.53
C SER A 153 -2.75 -3.11 9.88
N VAL A 154 -2.36 -3.77 10.96
CA VAL A 154 -2.40 -3.24 12.33
C VAL A 154 -1.11 -3.62 13.04
N ILE A 155 -0.90 -3.08 14.24
CA ILE A 155 0.27 -3.43 15.04
C ILE A 155 0.04 -4.78 15.70
N ALA A 156 1.03 -5.66 15.58
CA ALA A 156 1.14 -6.91 16.30
C ALA A 156 2.24 -6.82 17.38
N ILE A 157 2.00 -7.55 18.47
CA ILE A 157 2.92 -7.69 19.58
C ILE A 157 3.33 -9.15 19.68
N VAL A 158 4.63 -9.43 19.66
CA VAL A 158 5.17 -10.79 19.76
C VAL A 158 5.98 -10.92 21.05
N PRO A 159 5.42 -11.51 22.11
CA PRO A 159 6.19 -11.87 23.29
C PRO A 159 7.09 -13.09 22.97
N ARG A 160 8.35 -13.05 23.40
CA ARG A 160 9.29 -14.17 23.24
C ARG A 160 8.95 -15.33 24.17
N ASP A 161 8.69 -15.02 25.44
CA ASP A 161 8.23 -15.99 26.42
C ASP A 161 6.70 -16.04 26.36
N PRO A 162 6.07 -17.18 26.05
CA PRO A 162 4.61 -17.31 26.06
C PRO A 162 3.97 -17.07 27.43
N ASN A 163 4.77 -17.05 28.52
CA ASN A 163 4.29 -16.73 29.86
C ASN A 163 4.30 -15.22 30.17
N LEU A 164 4.91 -14.39 29.32
CA LEU A 164 4.86 -12.93 29.44
C LEU A 164 3.40 -12.47 29.32
N GLN A 165 2.92 -11.83 30.38
CA GLN A 165 1.56 -11.31 30.45
C GLN A 165 1.50 -9.93 29.81
N ILE A 166 1.45 -9.88 28.48
CA ILE A 166 1.13 -8.65 27.74
C ILE A 166 -0.34 -8.69 27.38
N THR A 167 -1.17 -8.02 28.18
CA THR A 167 -2.64 -8.03 28.02
C THR A 167 -3.20 -6.70 27.54
N LYS A 168 -2.43 -5.63 27.68
CA LYS A 168 -2.77 -4.27 27.27
C LYS A 168 -1.49 -3.52 26.91
N TRP A 169 -1.64 -2.46 26.11
CA TRP A 169 -0.51 -1.61 25.69
C TRP A 169 0.37 -1.15 26.86
N THR A 170 -0.24 -0.79 28.00
CA THR A 170 0.51 -0.28 29.17
C THR A 170 1.47 -1.28 29.80
N ASP A 171 1.31 -2.58 29.55
CA ASP A 171 2.23 -3.62 30.05
C ASP A 171 3.62 -3.51 29.38
N LEU A 172 3.70 -2.96 28.17
CA LEU A 172 4.96 -2.76 27.44
C LEU A 172 5.92 -1.75 28.14
N ALA A 173 5.41 -0.94 29.07
CA ALA A 173 6.21 0.04 29.81
C ALA A 173 6.87 -0.55 31.09
N ASP A 174 6.80 -1.87 31.31
CA ASP A 174 7.58 -2.51 32.36
C ASP A 174 9.08 -2.38 32.06
N LYS A 175 9.81 -1.74 32.98
CA LYS A 175 11.27 -1.50 32.90
C LYS A 175 12.13 -2.76 32.77
N ASN A 176 11.57 -3.94 33.03
CA ASN A 176 12.28 -5.21 32.91
C ASN A 176 12.11 -5.86 31.53
N LEU A 177 11.29 -5.28 30.64
CA LEU A 177 11.15 -5.74 29.27
C LEU A 177 12.13 -5.03 28.36
N ALA A 178 12.82 -5.78 27.50
CA ALA A 178 13.54 -5.25 26.36
C ALA A 178 12.62 -5.27 25.13
N VAL A 179 12.32 -4.09 24.59
CA VAL A 179 11.41 -3.92 23.46
C VAL A 179 12.18 -3.79 22.15
N ILE A 180 11.78 -4.54 21.12
CA ILE A 180 12.30 -4.39 19.76
C ILE A 180 11.24 -3.67 18.92
N THR A 181 11.62 -2.53 18.36
CA THR A 181 10.86 -1.79 17.35
C THR A 181 11.83 -1.08 16.42
N ALA A 182 11.46 -0.88 15.16
CA ALA A 182 12.34 -0.24 14.18
C ALA A 182 12.52 1.27 14.47
N ASN A 183 13.42 1.93 13.75
CA ASN A 183 13.70 3.36 13.88
C ASN A 183 12.70 4.23 13.08
N PRO A 184 11.92 5.14 13.72
CA PRO A 184 10.98 6.05 13.03
C PRO A 184 11.61 7.00 12.01
N LYS A 185 12.92 7.27 12.08
CA LYS A 185 13.64 8.11 11.10
C LYS A 185 13.89 7.41 9.76
N THR A 186 13.81 6.09 9.72
CA THR A 186 14.09 5.28 8.52
C THR A 186 12.95 4.35 8.12
N SER A 187 12.08 3.97 9.07
CA SER A 187 11.02 2.96 8.91
C SER A 187 9.64 3.58 9.09
N GLY A 188 8.74 3.37 8.11
CA GLY A 188 7.34 3.77 8.26
C GLY A 188 6.60 2.93 9.31
N GLY A 189 6.90 1.64 9.42
CA GLY A 189 6.31 0.76 10.44
C GLY A 189 6.66 1.20 11.86
N ALA A 190 7.84 1.78 12.05
CA ALA A 190 8.21 2.36 13.33
C ALA A 190 7.40 3.63 13.67
N ARG A 191 7.05 4.45 12.67
CA ARG A 191 6.15 5.60 12.87
C ARG A 191 4.76 5.12 13.26
N TRP A 192 4.24 4.10 12.57
CA TRP A 192 2.96 3.47 12.96
C TRP A 192 3.00 2.87 14.36
N ASN A 193 4.04 2.11 14.71
CA ASN A 193 4.22 1.59 16.08
C ASN A 193 4.24 2.72 17.12
N PHE A 194 4.97 3.82 16.84
CA PHE A 194 5.01 4.98 17.72
C PHE A 194 3.61 5.58 17.93
N LEU A 195 2.85 5.78 16.85
CA LEU A 195 1.49 6.35 16.91
C LEU A 195 0.50 5.42 17.58
N GLY A 196 0.63 4.11 17.40
CA GLY A 196 -0.14 3.12 18.14
C GLY A 196 0.10 3.23 19.65
N LEU A 197 1.36 3.30 20.07
CA LEU A 197 1.70 3.48 21.49
C LEU A 197 1.20 4.82 22.02
N TRP A 198 1.37 5.90 21.26
CA TRP A 198 0.91 7.22 21.66
C TRP A 198 -0.61 7.26 21.83
N GLY A 199 -1.35 6.83 20.80
CA GLY A 199 -2.80 6.88 20.80
C GLY A 199 -3.43 5.85 21.74
N ALA A 200 -2.74 4.78 22.12
CA ALA A 200 -3.21 3.87 23.18
C ALA A 200 -3.43 4.59 24.52
N ILE A 201 -2.86 5.79 24.70
CA ILE A 201 -3.14 6.71 25.80
C ILE A 201 -3.97 7.91 25.32
N ALA A 202 -3.50 8.64 24.30
CA ALA A 202 -4.10 9.91 23.91
C ALA A 202 -5.49 9.77 23.27
N GLN A 203 -5.74 8.67 22.55
CA GLN A 203 -7.03 8.40 21.89
C GLN A 203 -8.00 7.59 22.78
N THR A 204 -7.57 7.21 23.99
CA THR A 204 -8.37 6.41 24.95
C THR A 204 -8.67 7.18 26.24
N GLY A 205 -8.50 8.50 26.22
CA GLY A 205 -8.90 9.42 27.30
C GLY A 205 -7.76 9.97 28.16
N GLY A 206 -6.51 9.61 27.87
CA GLY A 206 -5.33 10.21 28.48
C GLY A 206 -4.89 11.52 27.81
N THR A 207 -4.00 12.23 28.47
CA THR A 207 -3.39 13.48 27.97
C THR A 207 -2.15 13.21 27.12
N GLU A 208 -1.76 14.16 26.27
CA GLU A 208 -0.48 14.09 25.53
C GLU A 208 0.74 13.95 26.44
N ALA A 209 0.71 14.55 27.63
CA ALA A 209 1.78 14.42 28.61
C ALA A 209 1.91 12.98 29.13
N GLU A 210 0.78 12.32 29.38
CA GLU A 210 0.74 10.90 29.77
C GLU A 210 1.17 9.99 28.63
N ALA A 211 0.73 10.26 27.40
CA ALA A 211 1.16 9.53 26.21
C ALA A 211 2.67 9.64 26.00
N ARG A 212 3.22 10.86 26.09
CA ARG A 212 4.67 11.10 26.05
C ARG A 212 5.41 10.33 27.13
N ALA A 213 4.94 10.37 28.37
CA ALA A 213 5.58 9.65 29.48
C ALA A 213 5.53 8.12 29.27
N PHE A 214 4.43 7.61 28.74
CA PHE A 214 4.25 6.20 28.40
C PHE A 214 5.22 5.75 27.29
N VAL A 215 5.21 6.45 26.15
CA VAL A 215 6.10 6.14 25.02
C VAL A 215 7.57 6.29 25.41
N THR A 216 7.92 7.29 26.22
CA THR A 216 9.29 7.48 26.74
C THR A 216 9.80 6.25 27.49
N LYS A 217 8.99 5.67 28.39
CA LYS A 217 9.38 4.46 29.14
C LYS A 217 9.66 3.28 28.21
N ILE A 218 8.85 3.12 27.16
CA ILE A 218 9.02 2.02 26.19
C ILE A 218 10.30 2.21 25.36
N TYR A 219 10.58 3.43 24.91
CA TYR A 219 11.80 3.68 24.14
C TYR A 219 13.07 3.65 25.01
N GLN A 220 12.99 3.95 26.30
CA GLN A 220 14.08 3.68 27.26
C GLN A 220 14.38 2.17 27.39
N ASN A 221 13.38 1.33 27.14
CA ASN A 221 13.49 -0.13 27.09
C ASN A 221 13.86 -0.67 25.70
N ALA A 222 14.08 0.19 24.70
CA ALA A 222 14.39 -0.17 23.31
C ALA A 222 15.81 0.32 22.92
N PRO A 223 16.89 -0.31 23.44
CA PRO A 223 18.25 0.20 23.29
C PRO A 223 18.78 0.12 21.85
N ILE A 224 18.13 -0.67 21.00
CA ILE A 224 18.45 -0.78 19.58
C ILE A 224 17.19 -0.51 18.77
N LEU A 225 17.35 0.33 17.74
CA LEU A 225 16.30 0.62 16.77
C LEU A 225 16.78 0.16 15.38
N PRO A 226 16.38 -1.05 14.94
CA PRO A 226 16.73 -1.54 13.61
C PRO A 226 16.24 -0.60 12.52
N LYS A 227 16.94 -0.59 11.38
CA LYS A 227 16.68 0.35 10.28
C LYS A 227 15.27 0.26 9.70
N ASP A 228 14.63 -0.92 9.78
CA ASP A 228 13.31 -1.20 9.23
C ASP A 228 12.65 -2.39 9.94
N ALA A 229 11.38 -2.63 9.63
CA ALA A 229 10.56 -3.67 10.24
C ALA A 229 11.12 -5.09 10.04
N ARG A 230 11.71 -5.40 8.87
CA ARG A 230 12.34 -6.70 8.62
C ARG A 230 13.61 -6.84 9.45
N GLY A 231 14.39 -5.77 9.58
CA GLY A 231 15.53 -5.72 10.50
C GLY A 231 15.14 -5.95 11.96
N SER A 232 13.96 -5.49 12.39
CA SER A 232 13.42 -5.81 13.72
C SER A 232 13.08 -7.29 13.87
N SER A 233 12.46 -7.90 12.86
CA SER A 233 12.24 -9.35 12.82
C SER A 233 13.55 -10.13 12.90
N ASP A 234 14.59 -9.73 12.17
CA ASP A 234 15.90 -10.40 12.20
C ASP A 234 16.55 -10.31 13.59
N VAL A 235 16.53 -9.13 14.21
CA VAL A 235 17.03 -8.93 15.58
C VAL A 235 16.29 -9.81 16.58
N PHE A 236 14.96 -9.91 16.45
CA PHE A 236 14.14 -10.66 17.39
C PHE A 236 14.21 -12.18 17.16
N TYR A 237 13.91 -12.66 15.97
CA TYR A 237 13.84 -14.10 15.68
C TYR A 237 15.22 -14.73 15.48
N GLN A 238 16.07 -14.12 14.64
CA GLN A 238 17.34 -14.73 14.24
C GLN A 238 18.47 -14.45 15.25
N GLN A 239 18.52 -13.25 15.81
CA GLN A 239 19.57 -12.89 16.79
C GLN A 239 19.15 -13.13 18.24
N GLY A 240 17.88 -13.46 18.48
CA GLY A 240 17.37 -13.80 19.81
C GLY A 240 17.38 -12.64 20.81
N GLN A 241 17.29 -11.39 20.34
CA GLN A 241 17.34 -10.21 21.20
C GLN A 241 15.95 -9.65 21.54
N GLY A 242 15.82 -9.09 22.74
CA GLY A 242 14.58 -8.49 23.24
C GLY A 242 13.53 -9.50 23.71
N ASP A 243 12.63 -9.05 24.58
CA ASP A 243 11.56 -9.85 25.18
C ASP A 243 10.24 -9.70 24.41
N VAL A 244 10.02 -8.55 23.77
CA VAL A 244 8.80 -8.24 23.02
C VAL A 244 9.14 -7.51 21.72
N LEU A 245 8.59 -7.96 20.60
CA LEU A 245 8.67 -7.28 19.30
C LEU A 245 7.35 -6.57 19.00
N LEU A 246 7.42 -5.30 18.60
CA LEU A 246 6.32 -4.60 17.94
C LEU A 246 6.60 -4.55 16.44
N ASN A 247 5.68 -5.08 15.65
CA ASN A 247 5.80 -5.09 14.20
C ASN A 247 4.42 -5.05 13.54
N TYR A 248 4.39 -5.04 12.20
CA TYR A 248 3.14 -5.21 11.46
C TYR A 248 2.54 -6.60 11.69
N GLU A 249 1.21 -6.69 11.71
CA GLU A 249 0.49 -7.97 11.67
C GLU A 249 0.94 -8.83 10.49
N ASN A 250 1.14 -8.24 9.30
CA ASN A 250 1.53 -9.00 8.13
C ASN A 250 2.90 -9.68 8.28
N GLU A 251 3.85 -9.07 9.01
CA GLU A 251 5.16 -9.67 9.25
C GLU A 251 5.07 -10.89 10.16
N VAL A 252 4.23 -10.80 11.19
CA VAL A 252 4.08 -11.87 12.17
C VAL A 252 3.29 -13.03 11.59
N VAL A 253 2.25 -12.74 10.80
CA VAL A 253 1.52 -13.75 10.02
C VAL A 253 2.46 -14.45 9.04
N LEU A 254 3.26 -13.70 8.28
CA LEU A 254 4.22 -14.28 7.33
C LEU A 254 5.26 -15.16 8.03
N ALA A 255 5.80 -14.73 9.17
CA ALA A 255 6.74 -15.51 9.96
C ALA A 255 6.13 -16.86 10.37
N ASN A 256 4.89 -16.86 10.88
CA ASN A 256 4.18 -18.09 11.23
C ASN A 256 3.95 -19.01 10.01
N LEU A 257 3.55 -18.46 8.87
CA LEU A 257 3.42 -19.22 7.62
C LEU A 257 4.75 -19.86 7.16
N GLN A 258 5.88 -19.25 7.53
CA GLN A 258 7.23 -19.75 7.24
C GLN A 258 7.78 -20.71 8.32
N GLY A 259 6.97 -21.02 9.35
CA GLY A 259 7.31 -21.98 10.40
C GLY A 259 7.88 -21.37 11.68
N GLU A 260 8.04 -20.04 11.74
CA GLU A 260 8.40 -19.29 12.96
C GLU A 260 7.16 -19.13 13.85
N ASN A 261 6.61 -20.27 14.33
CA ASN A 261 5.34 -20.40 15.06
C ASN A 261 5.37 -19.77 16.48
N GLN A 262 5.70 -18.49 16.57
CA GLN A 262 5.70 -17.74 17.82
C GLN A 262 4.29 -17.19 18.10
N PRO A 263 3.78 -17.33 19.34
CA PRO A 263 2.54 -16.68 19.73
C PRO A 263 2.64 -15.17 19.55
N TYR A 264 1.57 -14.57 19.08
CA TYR A 264 1.46 -13.13 18.91
C TYR A 264 0.08 -12.65 19.30
N ILE A 265 0.01 -11.35 19.54
CA ILE A 265 -1.18 -10.67 20.03
C ILE A 265 -1.47 -9.54 19.05
N ILE A 266 -2.73 -9.48 18.60
CA ILE A 266 -3.29 -8.32 17.93
C ILE A 266 -4.17 -7.61 18.97
N PRO A 267 -3.77 -6.44 19.50
CA PRO A 267 -4.61 -5.66 20.39
C PRO A 267 -5.91 -5.28 19.66
N THR A 268 -7.04 -5.83 20.12
CA THR A 268 -8.37 -5.59 19.51
C THR A 268 -9.16 -4.51 20.23
N ASP A 269 -8.82 -4.19 21.48
CA ASP A 269 -9.45 -3.12 22.27
C ASP A 269 -9.09 -1.73 21.72
N TYR A 270 -7.86 -1.56 21.25
CA TYR A 270 -7.38 -0.37 20.56
C TYR A 270 -6.23 -0.73 19.60
N ASN A 271 -6.28 -0.23 18.37
CA ASN A 271 -5.15 -0.27 17.44
C ASN A 271 -5.27 0.87 16.41
N ILE A 272 -4.22 1.05 15.60
CA ILE A 272 -4.20 2.01 14.50
C ILE A 272 -4.19 1.29 13.15
N SER A 273 -4.97 1.79 12.20
CA SER A 273 -4.93 1.34 10.81
C SER A 273 -3.60 1.75 10.19
N ILE A 274 -2.87 0.78 9.69
CA ILE A 274 -1.63 0.98 8.95
C ILE A 274 -1.97 0.96 7.48
N ASP A 275 -2.25 2.13 6.92
CA ASP A 275 -2.65 2.29 5.53
C ASP A 275 -1.39 2.37 4.63
N ASN A 276 -1.26 1.44 3.68
CA ASN A 276 -0.08 1.33 2.81
C ASN A 276 -0.42 1.85 1.40
N PRO A 277 0.07 3.04 1.03
CA PRO A 277 -0.27 3.65 -0.25
C PRO A 277 0.60 3.20 -1.42
N VAL A 278 0.10 3.45 -2.63
CA VAL A 278 0.80 3.29 -3.91
C VAL A 278 0.62 4.54 -4.77
N ALA A 279 1.65 4.90 -5.55
CA ALA A 279 1.58 5.98 -6.54
C ALA A 279 2.49 5.70 -7.74
N VAL A 280 2.13 6.25 -8.89
CA VAL A 280 3.00 6.33 -10.07
C VAL A 280 3.91 7.55 -9.92
N VAL A 281 5.17 7.45 -10.32
CA VAL A 281 6.12 8.58 -10.27
C VAL A 281 6.15 9.30 -11.61
N ASP A 282 5.32 10.33 -11.74
CA ASP A 282 5.03 11.04 -13.00
C ASP A 282 6.26 11.37 -13.81
N LYS A 283 7.22 12.04 -13.16
CA LYS A 283 8.45 12.48 -13.82
C LYS A 283 9.20 11.31 -14.45
N THR A 284 9.30 10.20 -13.73
CA THR A 284 10.06 9.03 -14.19
C THR A 284 9.34 8.32 -15.33
N VAL A 285 8.03 8.13 -15.21
CA VAL A 285 7.27 7.41 -16.22
C VAL A 285 7.10 8.18 -17.53
N ASP A 286 7.09 9.52 -17.45
CA ASP A 286 7.07 10.39 -18.62
C ASP A 286 8.46 10.45 -19.30
N ASP A 287 9.53 10.58 -18.51
CA ASP A 287 10.91 10.56 -19.04
C ASP A 287 11.25 9.22 -19.71
N ARG A 288 10.74 8.11 -19.18
CA ARG A 288 11.00 6.75 -19.68
C ARG A 288 9.93 6.23 -20.63
N ASN A 289 8.85 6.97 -20.83
CA ASN A 289 7.68 6.57 -21.63
C ASN A 289 7.12 5.19 -21.20
N THR A 290 6.96 5.02 -19.88
CA THR A 290 6.50 3.78 -19.22
C THR A 290 5.13 3.92 -18.54
N ARG A 291 4.52 5.12 -18.57
CA ARG A 291 3.28 5.48 -17.85
C ARG A 291 2.17 4.44 -17.99
N ALA A 292 1.80 4.09 -19.22
CA ALA A 292 0.68 3.16 -19.45
C ALA A 292 0.88 1.79 -18.80
N VAL A 293 2.12 1.29 -18.73
CA VAL A 293 2.43 -0.02 -18.14
C VAL A 293 2.51 0.10 -16.61
N ALA A 294 3.01 1.25 -16.11
CA ALA A 294 3.06 1.53 -14.68
C ALA A 294 1.66 1.69 -14.06
N GLU A 295 0.79 2.46 -14.70
CA GLU A 295 -0.62 2.62 -14.32
C GLU A 295 -1.36 1.29 -14.36
N ALA A 296 -1.17 0.50 -15.42
CA ALA A 296 -1.76 -0.84 -15.51
C ALA A 296 -1.27 -1.79 -14.42
N PHE A 297 0.01 -1.68 -14.02
CA PHE A 297 0.51 -2.45 -12.87
C PHE A 297 -0.18 -2.01 -11.58
N VAL A 298 -0.29 -0.70 -11.31
CA VAL A 298 -1.00 -0.18 -10.12
C VAL A 298 -2.45 -0.67 -10.10
N GLU A 299 -3.17 -0.57 -11.22
CA GLU A 299 -4.54 -1.10 -11.34
C GLU A 299 -4.60 -2.62 -11.06
N PHE A 300 -3.63 -3.38 -11.58
CA PHE A 300 -3.57 -4.83 -11.35
C PHE A 300 -3.46 -5.18 -9.85
N LEU A 301 -2.78 -4.35 -9.06
CA LEU A 301 -2.63 -4.57 -7.61
C LEU A 301 -3.99 -4.54 -6.86
N TYR A 302 -5.02 -3.92 -7.43
CA TYR A 302 -6.37 -3.87 -6.89
C TYR A 302 -7.30 -5.00 -7.39
N THR A 303 -6.81 -5.86 -8.28
CA THR A 303 -7.60 -7.01 -8.73
C THR A 303 -7.85 -7.99 -7.57
N PRO A 304 -8.98 -8.74 -7.58
CA PRO A 304 -9.23 -9.75 -6.55
C PRO A 304 -8.11 -10.80 -6.43
N GLU A 305 -7.41 -11.11 -7.53
CA GLU A 305 -6.27 -12.03 -7.54
C GLU A 305 -5.07 -11.47 -6.77
N ALA A 306 -4.68 -10.22 -7.05
CA ALA A 306 -3.59 -9.56 -6.33
C ALA A 306 -3.95 -9.32 -4.85
N GLN A 307 -5.17 -8.86 -4.56
CA GLN A 307 -5.66 -8.65 -3.20
C GLN A 307 -5.73 -9.95 -2.39
N LYS A 308 -6.10 -11.06 -3.02
CA LYS A 308 -6.02 -12.38 -2.40
C LYS A 308 -4.58 -12.76 -2.05
N ILE A 309 -3.60 -12.50 -2.92
CA ILE A 309 -2.20 -12.78 -2.62
C ILE A 309 -1.70 -11.93 -1.44
N PHE A 310 -2.04 -10.64 -1.40
CA PHE A 310 -1.76 -9.79 -0.24
C PHE A 310 -2.33 -10.38 1.05
N ALA A 311 -3.59 -10.84 1.02
CA ALA A 311 -4.25 -11.49 2.14
C ALA A 311 -3.60 -12.82 2.56
N GLU A 312 -3.13 -13.62 1.60
CA GLU A 312 -2.42 -14.88 1.90
C GLU A 312 -1.07 -14.67 2.58
N VAL A 313 -0.41 -13.53 2.34
CA VAL A 313 0.91 -13.24 2.92
C VAL A 313 0.87 -12.27 4.10
N GLY A 314 -0.31 -11.99 4.65
CA GLY A 314 -0.47 -11.33 5.95
C GLY A 314 -1.11 -9.95 5.93
N PHE A 315 -1.38 -9.36 4.76
CA PHE A 315 -1.97 -8.03 4.68
C PHE A 315 -3.50 -8.08 4.77
N ARG A 316 -4.11 -7.05 5.36
CA ARG A 316 -5.56 -6.88 5.30
C ARG A 316 -5.93 -6.28 3.95
N SER A 317 -6.76 -7.01 3.19
CA SER A 317 -7.24 -6.62 1.87
C SER A 317 -8.15 -5.40 1.94
N VAL A 318 -8.03 -4.51 0.96
CA VAL A 318 -8.98 -3.38 0.75
C VAL A 318 -10.19 -3.81 -0.09
N ASP A 319 -10.10 -4.93 -0.80
CA ASP A 319 -11.26 -5.58 -1.42
C ASP A 319 -12.16 -6.21 -0.33
N PRO A 320 -13.44 -5.82 -0.21
CA PRO A 320 -14.33 -6.30 0.84
C PRO A 320 -14.70 -7.79 0.73
N THR A 321 -14.70 -8.34 -0.49
CA THR A 321 -14.98 -9.77 -0.73
C THR A 321 -13.81 -10.61 -0.22
N ILE A 322 -12.58 -10.19 -0.54
CA ILE A 322 -11.37 -10.85 -0.04
C ILE A 322 -11.25 -10.66 1.48
N ALA A 323 -11.49 -9.46 2.00
CA ALA A 323 -11.46 -9.21 3.45
C ALA A 323 -12.43 -10.13 4.22
N ALA A 324 -13.65 -10.32 3.71
CA ALA A 324 -14.61 -11.24 4.31
C ALA A 324 -14.12 -12.71 4.29
N ALA A 325 -13.47 -13.14 3.20
CA ALA A 325 -12.95 -14.49 3.05
C ALA A 325 -11.78 -14.82 4.01
N PHE A 326 -11.07 -13.79 4.49
CA PHE A 326 -9.96 -13.92 5.45
C PHE A 326 -10.29 -13.44 6.86
N SER A 327 -11.57 -13.24 7.19
CA SER A 327 -12.01 -12.71 8.49
C SER A 327 -11.63 -13.58 9.70
N GLU A 328 -11.43 -14.89 9.52
CA GLU A 328 -10.94 -15.77 10.60
C GLU A 328 -9.46 -15.52 10.93
N GLN A 329 -8.68 -15.06 9.95
CA GLN A 329 -7.26 -14.77 10.10
C GLN A 329 -7.02 -13.36 10.62
N TYR A 330 -7.89 -12.41 10.25
CA TYR A 330 -7.76 -10.99 10.60
C TYR A 330 -8.90 -10.57 11.54
N PRO A 331 -8.68 -10.61 12.88
CA PRO A 331 -9.71 -10.27 13.82
C PRO A 331 -10.15 -8.80 13.64
N PRO A 332 -11.44 -8.48 13.83
CA PRO A 332 -11.90 -7.11 13.88
C PRO A 332 -11.30 -6.39 15.09
N ILE A 333 -11.01 -5.10 14.94
CA ILE A 333 -10.52 -4.23 16.00
C ILE A 333 -11.69 -3.35 16.46
N GLU A 334 -12.00 -3.37 17.76
CA GLU A 334 -13.13 -2.65 18.36
C GLU A 334 -12.98 -1.14 18.23
N ASN A 335 -11.78 -0.62 18.52
CA ASN A 335 -11.42 0.78 18.35
C ASN A 335 -10.22 0.89 17.40
N LEU A 336 -10.50 0.88 16.11
CA LEU A 336 -9.49 1.12 15.07
C LEU A 336 -9.46 2.61 14.73
N VAL A 337 -8.41 3.29 15.17
CA VAL A 337 -8.17 4.69 14.79
C VAL A 337 -7.37 4.75 13.49
N THR A 338 -7.44 5.89 12.82
CA THR A 338 -6.71 6.21 11.60
C THR A 338 -5.75 7.36 11.84
N ILE A 339 -4.93 7.71 10.85
CA ILE A 339 -4.08 8.90 10.97
C ILE A 339 -4.90 10.20 11.09
N GLU A 340 -6.12 10.23 10.57
CA GLU A 340 -7.01 11.40 10.65
C GLU A 340 -7.40 11.74 12.09
N ASP A 341 -7.49 10.73 12.97
CA ASP A 341 -7.72 10.93 14.41
C ASP A 341 -6.55 11.65 15.11
N PHE A 342 -5.39 11.72 14.46
CA PHE A 342 -4.20 12.48 14.88
C PHE A 342 -4.03 13.80 14.10
N GLY A 343 -4.99 14.16 13.24
CA GLY A 343 -4.93 15.37 12.40
C GLY A 343 -4.27 15.17 11.03
N GLY A 344 -4.01 13.92 10.63
CA GLY A 344 -3.44 13.60 9.32
C GLY A 344 -1.91 13.72 9.25
N TRP A 345 -1.33 13.20 8.18
CA TRP A 345 0.13 13.10 8.03
C TRP A 345 0.85 14.45 7.96
N ASP A 346 0.20 15.50 7.45
CA ASP A 346 0.77 16.84 7.36
C ASP A 346 1.03 17.48 8.73
N GLN A 347 0.24 17.12 9.73
CA GLN A 347 0.48 17.52 11.12
C GLN A 347 1.43 16.53 11.80
N VAL A 348 1.15 15.23 11.68
CA VAL A 348 1.86 14.19 12.43
C VAL A 348 3.33 14.10 12.06
N GLN A 349 3.66 14.15 10.76
CA GLN A 349 5.03 13.99 10.31
C GLN A 349 5.98 15.06 10.89
N PRO A 350 5.72 16.37 10.78
CA PRO A 350 6.60 17.38 11.37
C PRO A 350 6.58 17.37 12.91
N GLU A 351 5.42 17.18 13.54
CA GLU A 351 5.28 17.23 15.00
C GLU A 351 6.03 16.07 15.69
N PHE A 352 5.82 14.84 15.21
CA PHE A 352 6.34 13.64 15.87
C PHE A 352 7.72 13.24 15.36
N PHE A 353 7.93 13.31 14.05
CA PHE A 353 9.07 12.65 13.40
C PHE A 353 10.03 13.61 12.67
N GLY A 354 9.64 14.89 12.53
CA GLY A 354 10.50 15.96 12.02
C GLY A 354 11.73 16.21 12.90
N ASP A 355 12.63 17.06 12.42
CA ASP A 355 13.82 17.43 13.17
C ASP A 355 13.45 18.17 14.46
N GLY A 356 13.87 17.63 15.60
CA GLY A 356 13.50 18.16 16.92
C GLY A 356 12.06 17.84 17.33
N GLY A 357 11.37 16.98 16.58
CA GLY A 357 10.03 16.50 16.90
C GLY A 357 9.98 15.66 18.17
N ILE A 358 8.77 15.21 18.54
CA ILE A 358 8.53 14.49 19.80
C ILE A 358 9.43 13.26 19.94
N PHE A 359 9.65 12.50 18.87
CA PHE A 359 10.54 11.34 18.90
C PHE A 359 11.97 11.74 19.31
N ASP A 360 12.53 12.81 18.73
CA ASP A 360 13.90 13.25 19.07
C ASP A 360 14.00 13.72 20.53
N GLN A 361 12.95 14.38 21.03
CA GLN A 361 12.89 14.85 22.41
C GLN A 361 12.83 13.70 23.43
N ILE A 362 12.34 12.53 23.05
CA ILE A 362 12.31 11.34 23.92
C ILE A 362 13.72 10.79 24.15
N PHE A 363 14.61 10.87 23.15
CA PHE A 363 16.00 10.38 23.25
C PHE A 363 16.99 11.37 23.87
N GLN A 364 16.57 12.62 24.07
CA GLN A 364 17.38 13.65 24.73
C GLN A 364 17.22 13.68 26.26
N GLN A 365 16.28 12.89 26.79
CA GLN A 365 15.98 12.75 28.23
C GLN A 365 16.67 11.53 28.80
#